data_AF-A0A836CFM7-F1
#
_entry.id   AF-A0A836CFM7-F1
#
_cell.length_a   1.000
_cell.length_b   1.000
_cell.length_c   1.000
_cell.angle_alpha   90.00
_cell.angle_beta   90.00
_cell.angle_gamma   90.00
#
_symmetry.space_group_name_H-M   'P 1'
#
loop_
_entity.id
_entity.type
_entity.pdbx_description
1 polymer ?
#
loop_
_entity_poly.entity_id
_entity_poly.type
_entity_poly.pdbx_seq_one_letter_code
_entity_poly.pdbx_strand_id
1 'polypeptide(L)'
;MRCRAGERWEGRCRRGVPSLLAVFAVVLLGLQRFALGHGYMQVPAARSLGNKGANAYCQQCGNGLGNRSGGTYPPGICGDPFQGTSSNFAGGPGPIRATYSQGQTVDVQAILTANHGGRFRVKMCPDVSSSATQSCFDSNTLKRKDTGATDYWLLTGSYGDSPPYSMQYILPAGVACSNGCLLQWEYTAMQSCVVQCPQSECGPYANRSNPITGSVNMNLCPPTLTGPGGAEVFRNCADIRISSGGSNPTPAPAATMTRQPTVPTNCVNASPDECSAWGPSSCIYSGVSAKCAKMCGTCTGTPSSVPAPAPTRPPPSTPVAAPGGSCGPSANAHCPSPQCCSQWGWCGVTSDHCGSGCQRLWGTCSR
;
A
#
# COMPACT_ATOMS: atom_id res chain seq x y z
N MET A 1 1.50 -3.15 -57.76
CA MET A 1 2.44 -2.69 -58.81
C MET A 1 2.68 -3.85 -59.76
N ARG A 2 2.34 -3.68 -61.05
CA ARG A 2 2.56 -4.68 -62.12
C ARG A 2 3.93 -4.41 -62.74
N CYS A 3 4.76 -5.43 -62.95
CA CYS A 3 5.97 -5.33 -63.77
C CYS A 3 5.83 -6.23 -65.01
N ARG A 4 6.07 -5.66 -66.19
CA ARG A 4 6.14 -6.34 -67.49
C ARG A 4 7.47 -7.10 -67.62
N ALA A 5 7.47 -8.16 -68.43
CA ALA A 5 8.66 -8.93 -68.80
C ALA A 5 9.46 -8.21 -69.90
N GLY A 6 10.79 -8.07 -69.74
CA GLY A 6 11.65 -7.65 -70.85
C GLY A 6 13.01 -6.98 -70.57
N GLU A 7 13.37 -6.61 -69.33
CA GLU A 7 14.64 -5.89 -69.08
C GLU A 7 15.64 -6.65 -68.20
N ARG A 8 16.92 -6.48 -68.54
CA ARG A 8 18.09 -7.25 -68.13
C ARG A 8 18.48 -6.92 -66.68
N TRP A 9 18.85 -7.96 -65.94
CA TRP A 9 19.19 -7.95 -64.52
C TRP A 9 20.46 -7.15 -64.19
N GLU A 10 20.34 -5.94 -63.66
CA GLU A 10 21.40 -5.31 -62.84
C GLU A 10 20.76 -4.55 -61.67
N GLY A 11 20.41 -5.28 -60.61
CA GLY A 11 19.86 -4.67 -59.40
C GLY A 11 19.59 -5.71 -58.33
N ARG A 12 20.57 -5.91 -57.43
CA ARG A 12 20.39 -6.72 -56.23
C ARG A 12 19.18 -6.19 -55.44
N CYS A 13 18.10 -6.96 -55.41
CA CYS A 13 17.06 -6.83 -54.37
C CYS A 13 17.72 -7.07 -53.00
N ARG A 14 18.24 -6.02 -52.36
CA ARG A 14 18.54 -6.06 -50.92
C ARG A 14 17.20 -6.10 -50.21
N ARG A 15 16.76 -7.30 -49.83
CA ARG A 15 15.84 -7.45 -48.70
C ARG A 15 16.56 -6.79 -47.52
N GLY A 16 16.09 -5.61 -47.11
CA GLY A 16 16.62 -4.93 -45.94
C GLY A 16 16.41 -5.84 -44.74
N VAL A 17 17.46 -6.55 -44.33
CA VAL A 17 17.48 -7.21 -43.03
C VAL A 17 17.48 -6.06 -42.02
N PRO A 18 16.42 -5.88 -41.22
CA PRO A 18 16.43 -4.82 -40.21
C PRO A 18 17.65 -5.05 -39.33
N SER A 19 18.47 -3.99 -39.17
CA SER A 19 19.66 -4.04 -38.32
C SER A 19 19.29 -4.63 -36.96
N LEU A 20 20.12 -5.52 -36.42
CA LEU A 20 19.95 -6.08 -35.07
C LEU A 20 19.72 -4.98 -34.02
N LEU A 21 20.29 -3.79 -34.23
CA LEU A 21 20.07 -2.58 -33.42
C LEU A 21 18.63 -2.05 -33.50
N ALA A 22 17.98 -2.10 -34.66
CA ALA A 22 16.59 -1.66 -34.85
C ALA A 22 15.60 -2.66 -34.22
N VAL A 23 15.91 -3.96 -34.29
CA VAL A 23 15.12 -4.99 -33.60
C VAL A 23 15.31 -4.89 -32.07
N PHE A 24 16.53 -4.65 -31.58
CA PHE A 24 16.80 -4.41 -30.17
C PHE A 24 16.11 -3.16 -29.63
N ALA A 25 16.08 -2.07 -30.40
CA ALA A 25 15.39 -0.84 -30.02
C ALA A 25 13.86 -1.03 -29.94
N VAL A 26 13.26 -1.78 -30.87
CA VAL A 26 11.81 -2.11 -30.82
C VAL A 26 11.49 -3.08 -29.67
N VAL A 27 12.39 -4.02 -29.35
CA VAL A 27 12.24 -4.91 -28.19
C VAL A 27 12.42 -4.16 -26.87
N LEU A 28 13.35 -3.20 -26.78
CA LEU A 28 13.52 -2.32 -25.60
C LEU A 28 12.36 -1.32 -25.43
N LEU A 29 11.80 -0.80 -26.53
CA LEU A 29 10.57 0.03 -26.51
C LEU A 29 9.31 -0.81 -26.20
N GLY A 30 9.27 -2.08 -26.61
CA GLY A 30 8.21 -3.03 -26.26
C GLY A 30 8.32 -3.60 -24.83
N LEU A 31 9.48 -3.46 -24.21
CA LEU A 31 9.75 -3.75 -22.79
C LEU A 31 9.52 -2.52 -21.90
N GLN A 32 8.80 -1.49 -22.38
CA GLN A 32 8.15 -0.55 -21.48
C GLN A 32 7.15 -1.32 -20.64
N ARG A 33 7.66 -1.80 -19.50
CA ARG A 33 6.93 -2.51 -18.48
C ARG A 33 5.69 -1.69 -18.21
N PHE A 34 4.52 -2.29 -18.42
CA PHE A 34 3.31 -1.86 -17.74
C PHE A 34 3.58 -2.03 -16.25
N ALA A 35 4.21 -1.02 -15.65
CA ALA A 35 4.54 -1.01 -14.25
C ALA A 35 3.23 -0.69 -13.53
N LEU A 36 2.49 -1.76 -13.23
CA LEU A 36 1.26 -1.69 -12.47
C LEU A 36 1.60 -1.25 -11.05
N GLY A 37 0.90 -0.24 -10.57
CA GLY A 37 0.81 0.10 -9.18
C GLY A 37 0.25 -1.06 -8.37
N HIS A 38 0.58 -1.06 -7.10
CA HIS A 38 0.08 -2.08 -6.21
C HIS A 38 0.01 -1.53 -4.81
N GLY A 39 -1.12 -1.74 -4.17
CA GLY A 39 -1.31 -1.37 -2.79
C GLY A 39 -2.65 -1.78 -2.23
N TYR A 40 -2.75 -1.74 -0.92
CA TYR A 40 -3.97 -2.07 -0.21
C TYR A 40 -4.10 -1.32 1.12
N MET A 41 -5.35 -1.18 1.58
CA MET A 41 -5.64 -0.67 2.93
C MET A 41 -5.52 -1.79 3.96
N GLN A 42 -4.58 -1.62 4.88
CA GLN A 42 -4.29 -2.55 5.97
C GLN A 42 -5.13 -2.26 7.21
N VAL A 43 -5.36 -0.98 7.53
CA VAL A 43 -6.13 -0.55 8.70
C VAL A 43 -7.17 0.50 8.27
N PRO A 44 -8.45 0.33 8.63
CA PRO A 44 -9.06 -0.94 9.03
C PRO A 44 -8.92 -2.00 7.93
N ALA A 45 -8.90 -3.29 8.32
CA ALA A 45 -8.58 -4.38 7.42
C ALA A 45 -9.55 -4.46 6.22
N ALA A 46 -9.05 -4.20 5.00
CA ALA A 46 -9.89 -4.26 3.81
C ALA A 46 -10.48 -5.66 3.56
N ARG A 47 -11.57 -5.71 2.79
CA ARG A 47 -12.20 -6.95 2.30
C ARG A 47 -11.28 -7.79 1.42
N SER A 48 -10.31 -7.14 0.79
CA SER A 48 -9.24 -7.76 0.04
C SER A 48 -8.28 -8.58 0.91
N LEU A 49 -8.17 -8.28 2.21
CA LEU A 49 -7.22 -8.98 3.08
C LEU A 49 -7.72 -10.37 3.47
N GLY A 50 -6.83 -11.37 3.30
CA GLY A 50 -7.03 -12.72 3.84
C GLY A 50 -7.91 -13.66 3.00
N ASN A 51 -8.39 -13.24 1.82
CA ASN A 51 -9.14 -14.12 0.93
C ASN A 51 -8.22 -15.11 0.20
N LYS A 52 -8.11 -16.34 0.74
CA LYS A 52 -7.24 -17.43 0.25
C LYS A 52 -8.01 -18.61 -0.37
N GLY A 53 -9.28 -18.44 -0.74
CA GLY A 53 -10.11 -19.47 -1.37
C GLY A 53 -9.77 -19.71 -2.85
N ALA A 54 -10.55 -20.56 -3.54
CA ALA A 54 -10.36 -21.03 -4.92
C ALA A 54 -10.17 -19.94 -6.02
N ASN A 55 -10.28 -18.67 -5.64
CA ASN A 55 -9.97 -17.48 -6.41
C ASN A 55 -8.76 -16.76 -5.77
N ALA A 56 -7.58 -17.39 -5.74
CA ALA A 56 -6.38 -16.83 -5.11
C ALA A 56 -6.03 -15.46 -5.70
N TYR A 57 -6.47 -14.41 -5.00
CA TYR A 57 -6.36 -13.02 -5.43
C TYR A 57 -5.22 -12.34 -4.66
N CYS A 58 -4.41 -11.55 -5.36
CA CYS A 58 -3.37 -10.74 -4.73
C CYS A 58 -3.97 -9.44 -4.16
N GLN A 59 -3.97 -9.31 -2.83
CA GLN A 59 -4.55 -8.18 -2.07
C GLN A 59 -4.13 -6.79 -2.57
N GLN A 60 -2.89 -6.68 -3.05
CA GLN A 60 -2.28 -5.46 -3.56
C GLN A 60 -2.68 -5.11 -5.01
N CYS A 61 -3.30 -6.04 -5.74
CA CYS A 61 -3.65 -5.90 -7.16
C CYS A 61 -5.02 -5.27 -7.39
N GLY A 62 -5.65 -4.76 -6.33
CA GLY A 62 -7.02 -4.26 -6.39
C GLY A 62 -7.17 -3.11 -7.38
N ASN A 63 -7.73 -3.38 -8.55
CA ASN A 63 -8.29 -2.40 -9.48
C ASN A 63 -7.34 -1.37 -10.12
N GLY A 64 -6.17 -1.80 -10.58
CA GLY A 64 -5.49 -1.08 -11.66
C GLY A 64 -6.35 -1.02 -12.94
N LEU A 65 -6.12 -0.02 -13.82
CA LEU A 65 -6.79 0.12 -15.13
C LEU A 65 -6.77 -1.22 -15.87
N GLY A 66 -7.88 -1.95 -15.80
CA GLY A 66 -7.96 -3.31 -16.30
C GLY A 66 -8.49 -3.34 -17.71
N ASN A 67 -7.61 -3.49 -18.69
CA ASN A 67 -8.02 -3.93 -20.02
C ASN A 67 -8.47 -5.39 -19.92
N ARG A 68 -9.76 -5.67 -20.08
CA ARG A 68 -10.27 -7.03 -20.35
C ARG A 68 -10.33 -7.23 -21.87
N SER A 69 -10.26 -8.48 -22.33
CA SER A 69 -10.70 -8.81 -23.69
C SER A 69 -12.15 -8.32 -23.87
N GLY A 70 -12.34 -7.20 -24.58
CA GLY A 70 -13.64 -6.50 -24.71
C GLY A 70 -13.66 -5.04 -24.25
N GLY A 71 -12.63 -4.50 -23.60
CA GLY A 71 -12.50 -3.07 -23.30
C GLY A 71 -11.82 -2.71 -21.97
N THR A 72 -11.67 -1.41 -21.72
CA THR A 72 -11.21 -0.83 -20.44
C THR A 72 -12.38 -0.71 -19.48
N TYR A 73 -12.29 -1.34 -18.31
CA TYR A 73 -13.32 -1.25 -17.28
C TYR A 73 -12.85 -0.37 -16.12
N PRO A 74 -13.72 0.51 -15.59
CA PRO A 74 -13.39 1.29 -14.41
C PRO A 74 -13.21 0.36 -13.20
N PRO A 75 -12.40 0.77 -12.21
CA PRO A 75 -12.24 0.02 -10.99
C PRO A 75 -13.57 -0.10 -10.25
N GLY A 76 -13.95 -1.34 -9.91
CA GLY A 76 -15.04 -1.62 -8.97
C GLY A 76 -14.87 -0.88 -7.64
N ILE A 77 -15.99 -0.52 -7.01
CA ILE A 77 -16.03 0.35 -5.83
C ILE A 77 -15.19 -0.17 -4.66
N CYS A 78 -15.00 -1.48 -4.53
CA CYS A 78 -14.25 -2.07 -3.41
C CYS A 78 -12.98 -2.82 -3.83
N GLY A 79 -12.51 -2.61 -5.06
CA GLY A 79 -11.22 -3.17 -5.48
C GLY A 79 -11.27 -4.50 -6.21
N ASP A 80 -12.45 -4.92 -6.67
CA ASP A 80 -12.63 -6.18 -7.40
C ASP A 80 -11.61 -6.35 -8.52
N PRO A 81 -10.70 -7.33 -8.43
CA PRO A 81 -9.60 -7.48 -9.38
C PRO A 81 -10.12 -7.83 -10.78
N PHE A 82 -9.59 -7.14 -11.79
CA PHE A 82 -9.91 -7.43 -13.19
C PHE A 82 -9.22 -8.70 -13.74
N GLN A 83 -8.17 -9.18 -13.06
CA GLN A 83 -7.21 -10.20 -13.53
C GLN A 83 -7.71 -11.66 -13.43
N GLY A 84 -8.95 -11.94 -13.83
CA GLY A 84 -9.43 -13.31 -14.02
C GLY A 84 -9.93 -14.02 -12.75
N THR A 85 -10.35 -13.29 -11.73
CA THR A 85 -11.06 -13.87 -10.57
C THR A 85 -12.52 -13.42 -10.54
N SER A 86 -13.42 -14.24 -9.99
CA SER A 86 -14.84 -13.93 -9.82
C SER A 86 -15.14 -13.22 -8.49
N SER A 87 -14.19 -12.44 -7.97
CA SER A 87 -14.33 -11.75 -6.69
C SER A 87 -15.40 -10.65 -6.78
N ASN A 88 -16.17 -10.47 -5.71
CA ASN A 88 -17.17 -9.41 -5.58
C ASN A 88 -17.13 -8.81 -4.17
N PHE A 89 -16.10 -8.02 -3.88
CA PHE A 89 -15.91 -7.24 -2.67
C PHE A 89 -16.99 -6.17 -2.47
N ALA A 90 -17.82 -5.85 -3.46
CA ALA A 90 -18.99 -5.01 -3.28
C ALA A 90 -20.28 -5.81 -2.96
N GLY A 91 -20.29 -7.12 -3.24
CA GLY A 91 -21.51 -7.93 -3.37
C GLY A 91 -22.33 -8.18 -2.11
N GLY A 92 -21.82 -7.84 -0.93
CA GLY A 92 -22.54 -8.02 0.33
C GLY A 92 -21.70 -7.57 1.53
N PRO A 93 -22.33 -7.31 2.69
CA PRO A 93 -21.65 -6.79 3.87
C PRO A 93 -20.52 -7.73 4.31
N GLY A 94 -19.38 -7.14 4.66
CA GLY A 94 -18.25 -7.87 5.23
C GLY A 94 -18.28 -7.83 6.77
N PRO A 95 -17.34 -8.50 7.44
CA PRO A 95 -17.22 -8.42 8.89
C PRO A 95 -16.83 -7.01 9.33
N ILE A 96 -17.54 -6.45 10.32
CA ILE A 96 -17.19 -5.16 10.92
C ILE A 96 -15.77 -5.24 11.49
N ARG A 97 -14.87 -4.40 10.97
CA ARG A 97 -13.44 -4.38 11.31
C ARG A 97 -13.13 -3.45 12.48
N ALA A 98 -13.95 -2.42 12.67
CA ALA A 98 -13.80 -1.46 13.75
C ALA A 98 -15.14 -0.78 14.05
N THR A 99 -15.32 -0.34 15.29
CA THR A 99 -16.46 0.49 15.71
C THR A 99 -15.92 1.82 16.23
N TYR A 100 -16.54 2.91 15.79
CA TYR A 100 -16.16 4.28 16.09
C TYR A 100 -17.38 5.07 16.57
N SER A 101 -17.12 6.28 17.07
CA SER A 101 -18.15 7.30 17.32
C SER A 101 -18.20 8.30 16.18
N GLN A 102 -19.36 8.87 15.91
CA GLN A 102 -19.47 10.00 14.99
C GLN A 102 -18.51 11.14 15.39
N GLY A 103 -17.89 11.81 14.42
CA GLY A 103 -16.87 12.85 14.68
C GLY A 103 -15.49 12.33 15.12
N GLN A 104 -15.32 11.03 15.35
CA GLN A 104 -14.05 10.47 15.84
C GLN A 104 -12.94 10.60 14.79
N THR A 105 -11.71 10.84 15.26
CA THR A 105 -10.50 10.69 14.44
C THR A 105 -10.13 9.21 14.36
N VAL A 106 -9.91 8.71 13.14
CA VAL A 106 -9.58 7.31 12.85
C VAL A 106 -8.25 7.21 12.14
N ASP A 107 -7.50 6.16 12.48
CA ASP A 107 -6.28 5.80 11.78
C ASP A 107 -6.62 4.97 10.54
N VAL A 108 -6.02 5.34 9.41
CA VAL A 108 -6.06 4.59 8.16
C VAL A 108 -4.63 4.28 7.76
N GLN A 109 -4.34 3.01 7.54
CA GLN A 109 -3.02 2.55 7.10
C GLN A 109 -3.12 1.89 5.74
N ALA A 110 -2.27 2.32 4.81
CA ALA A 110 -2.12 1.71 3.51
C ALA A 110 -0.71 1.14 3.33
N ILE A 111 -0.61 0.06 2.58
CA ILE A 111 0.65 -0.54 2.13
C ILE A 111 0.71 -0.41 0.63
N LEU A 112 1.79 0.16 0.11
CA LEU A 112 2.13 0.06 -1.30
C LEU A 112 3.19 -1.02 -1.44
N THR A 113 3.05 -1.89 -2.43
CA THR A 113 4.14 -2.82 -2.83
C THR A 113 4.90 -2.28 -4.04
N ALA A 114 4.32 -1.31 -4.74
CA ALA A 114 4.99 -0.46 -5.70
C ALA A 114 4.53 0.98 -5.49
N ASN A 115 5.39 1.81 -4.92
CA ASN A 115 5.14 3.24 -4.77
C ASN A 115 5.39 3.96 -6.09
N HIS A 116 4.31 4.28 -6.81
CA HIS A 116 4.36 5.05 -8.06
C HIS A 116 4.11 6.54 -7.83
N GLY A 117 4.18 6.98 -6.57
CA GLY A 117 3.76 8.33 -6.20
C GLY A 117 2.28 8.58 -6.46
N GLY A 118 1.86 9.84 -6.39
CA GLY A 118 0.49 10.27 -6.55
C GLY A 118 -0.17 10.59 -5.23
N ARG A 119 -1.42 10.14 -5.04
CA ARG A 119 -2.20 10.49 -3.84
C ARG A 119 -3.08 9.37 -3.32
N PHE A 120 -3.30 9.37 -2.01
CA PHE A 120 -4.38 8.63 -1.37
C PHE A 120 -5.55 9.56 -1.04
N ARG A 121 -6.76 9.00 -1.12
CA ARG A 121 -7.97 9.61 -0.61
C ARG A 121 -8.77 8.58 0.17
N VAL A 122 -9.32 9.01 1.29
CA VAL A 122 -10.22 8.18 2.10
C VAL A 122 -11.62 8.77 2.03
N LYS A 123 -12.59 7.92 1.74
CA LYS A 123 -13.99 8.26 1.55
C LYS A 123 -14.84 7.32 2.40
N MET A 124 -16.06 7.71 2.70
CA MET A 124 -16.99 6.80 3.37
C MET A 124 -18.36 6.78 2.70
N CYS A 125 -19.09 5.69 2.90
CA CYS A 125 -20.49 5.62 2.53
C CYS A 125 -21.25 5.05 3.74
N PRO A 126 -22.32 5.73 4.22
CA PRO A 126 -23.11 5.23 5.34
C PRO A 126 -23.99 4.02 4.97
N ASP A 127 -24.00 3.63 3.70
CA ASP A 127 -24.69 2.45 3.20
C ASP A 127 -23.86 1.17 3.38
N VAL A 128 -24.57 0.05 3.49
CA VAL A 128 -23.98 -1.29 3.38
C VAL A 128 -23.68 -1.62 1.92
N SER A 129 -22.71 -2.50 1.69
CA SER A 129 -22.07 -2.60 0.37
C SER A 129 -22.97 -2.96 -0.81
N SER A 130 -24.08 -3.66 -0.59
CA SER A 130 -25.02 -4.00 -1.67
C SER A 130 -25.75 -2.78 -2.27
N SER A 131 -25.77 -1.65 -1.56
CA SER A 131 -26.37 -0.38 -2.02
C SER A 131 -25.34 0.74 -2.20
N ALA A 132 -24.09 0.54 -1.78
CA ALA A 132 -23.05 1.55 -1.89
C ALA A 132 -22.68 1.82 -3.37
N THR A 133 -22.54 3.10 -3.71
CA THR A 133 -22.14 3.57 -5.04
C THR A 133 -20.86 4.39 -4.98
N GLN A 134 -20.16 4.53 -6.10
CA GLN A 134 -18.99 5.41 -6.14
C GLN A 134 -19.36 6.88 -5.86
N SER A 135 -20.55 7.33 -6.30
CA SER A 135 -21.04 8.68 -6.03
C SER A 135 -21.26 8.91 -4.52
N CYS A 136 -21.76 7.91 -3.78
CA CYS A 136 -21.86 7.99 -2.33
C CYS A 136 -20.51 8.30 -1.69
N PHE A 137 -19.45 7.56 -2.07
CA PHE A 137 -18.10 7.81 -1.58
C PHE A 137 -17.57 9.19 -2.00
N ASP A 138 -17.74 9.57 -3.25
CA ASP A 138 -17.21 10.82 -3.79
C ASP A 138 -17.84 12.05 -3.09
N SER A 139 -19.12 11.99 -2.76
CA SER A 139 -19.83 13.00 -1.96
C SER A 139 -19.41 13.04 -0.49
N ASN A 140 -18.72 12.01 0.01
CA ASN A 140 -18.38 11.81 1.42
C ASN A 140 -16.87 11.57 1.60
N THR A 141 -16.05 12.43 1.00
CA THR A 141 -14.60 12.39 1.18
C THR A 141 -14.20 12.90 2.57
N LEU A 142 -13.39 12.11 3.29
CA LEU A 142 -12.95 12.46 4.64
C LEU A 142 -11.80 13.48 4.61
N LYS A 143 -11.76 14.32 5.64
CA LYS A 143 -10.67 15.29 5.84
C LYS A 143 -9.61 14.70 6.74
N ARG A 144 -8.35 14.94 6.39
CA ARG A 144 -7.20 14.60 7.21
C ARG A 144 -7.21 15.43 8.49
N LYS A 145 -6.81 14.83 9.61
CA LYS A 145 -6.79 15.47 10.93
C LYS A 145 -5.74 16.57 11.05
N ASP A 146 -4.58 16.36 10.42
CA ASP A 146 -3.41 17.23 10.54
C ASP A 146 -3.49 18.49 9.66
N THR A 147 -3.99 18.34 8.43
CA THR A 147 -4.00 19.44 7.45
C THR A 147 -5.40 19.94 7.07
N GLY A 148 -6.45 19.18 7.38
CA GLY A 148 -7.80 19.43 6.87
C GLY A 148 -7.98 19.14 5.38
N ALA A 149 -6.92 18.77 4.66
CA ALA A 149 -6.98 18.39 3.26
C ALA A 149 -7.67 17.04 3.07
N THR A 150 -8.19 16.78 1.88
CA THR A 150 -8.82 15.51 1.52
C THR A 150 -7.82 14.48 0.99
N ASP A 151 -6.68 14.95 0.48
CA ASP A 151 -5.65 14.11 -0.13
C ASP A 151 -4.41 13.97 0.76
N TYR A 152 -3.84 12.78 0.73
CA TYR A 152 -2.49 12.50 1.18
C TYR A 152 -1.59 12.37 -0.04
N TRP A 153 -0.66 13.31 -0.24
CA TRP A 153 0.25 13.32 -1.37
C TRP A 153 1.55 12.56 -1.04
N LEU A 154 1.95 11.66 -1.93
CA LEU A 154 3.18 10.87 -1.82
C LEU A 154 4.36 11.73 -2.30
N LEU A 155 4.88 12.59 -1.43
CA LEU A 155 5.94 13.54 -1.76
C LEU A 155 7.36 13.01 -1.50
N THR A 156 7.47 11.95 -0.71
CA THR A 156 8.75 11.36 -0.28
C THR A 156 8.69 9.84 -0.31
N GLY A 157 9.86 9.20 -0.32
CA GLY A 157 10.02 7.76 -0.51
C GLY A 157 10.52 7.42 -1.91
N SER A 158 10.77 6.14 -2.14
CA SER A 158 11.33 5.60 -3.38
C SER A 158 10.38 4.61 -4.04
N TYR A 159 10.57 4.38 -5.33
CA TYR A 159 9.95 3.27 -6.03
C TYR A 159 10.33 1.93 -5.37
N GLY A 160 9.34 1.08 -5.11
CA GLY A 160 9.53 -0.22 -4.43
C GLY A 160 9.51 -0.14 -2.90
N ASP A 161 9.57 1.05 -2.30
CA ASP A 161 9.40 1.20 -0.85
C ASP A 161 8.00 0.77 -0.41
N SER A 162 7.95 -0.11 0.59
CA SER A 162 6.72 -0.67 1.12
C SER A 162 6.45 -0.38 2.61
N PRO A 163 6.74 0.83 3.16
CA PRO A 163 6.37 1.13 4.53
C PRO A 163 4.84 1.30 4.66
N PRO A 164 4.30 1.10 5.87
CA PRO A 164 2.93 1.50 6.15
C PRO A 164 2.79 3.03 6.10
N TYR A 165 1.95 3.50 5.19
CA TYR A 165 1.49 4.88 5.15
C TYR A 165 0.37 5.05 6.15
N SER A 166 0.70 5.64 7.31
CA SER A 166 -0.25 5.85 8.40
C SER A 166 -0.80 7.27 8.33
N MET A 167 -2.13 7.39 8.30
CA MET A 167 -2.85 8.63 8.07
C MET A 167 -3.99 8.74 9.08
N GLN A 168 -4.36 9.97 9.45
CA GLN A 168 -5.48 10.23 10.36
C GLN A 168 -6.58 11.01 9.66
N TYR A 169 -7.81 10.54 9.78
CA TYR A 169 -9.00 11.14 9.16
C TYR A 169 -10.10 11.38 10.19
N ILE A 170 -10.90 12.42 9.99
CA ILE A 170 -12.04 12.74 10.85
C ILE A 170 -13.30 12.16 10.24
N LEU A 171 -14.01 11.29 10.97
CA LEU A 171 -15.34 10.83 10.58
C LEU A 171 -16.36 11.98 10.68
N PRO A 172 -17.37 12.04 9.80
CA PRO A 172 -18.37 13.11 9.84
C PRO A 172 -19.15 13.12 11.17
N ALA A 173 -19.42 14.32 11.66
CA ALA A 173 -20.42 14.52 12.70
C ALA A 173 -21.82 14.32 12.09
N GLY A 174 -22.76 13.82 12.88
CA GLY A 174 -24.14 13.58 12.46
C GLY A 174 -24.36 12.28 11.67
N VAL A 175 -23.30 11.50 11.39
CA VAL A 175 -23.41 10.24 10.66
C VAL A 175 -23.25 9.07 11.62
N ALA A 176 -24.27 8.20 11.68
CA ALA A 176 -24.25 6.94 12.40
C ALA A 176 -24.74 5.80 11.49
N CYS A 177 -24.15 4.62 11.63
CA CYS A 177 -24.46 3.46 10.81
C CYS A 177 -24.34 2.18 11.66
N SER A 178 -25.38 1.89 12.44
CA SER A 178 -25.45 0.69 13.29
C SER A 178 -25.33 -0.61 12.48
N ASN A 179 -25.88 -0.62 11.27
CA ASN A 179 -25.86 -1.75 10.34
C ASN A 179 -24.56 -1.84 9.52
N GLY A 180 -23.61 -0.93 9.73
CA GLY A 180 -22.33 -0.87 9.04
C GLY A 180 -22.25 0.26 8.01
N CYS A 181 -21.06 0.84 7.91
CA CYS A 181 -20.62 1.77 6.87
C CYS A 181 -19.49 1.11 6.08
N LEU A 182 -19.25 1.60 4.88
CA LEU A 182 -18.02 1.35 4.16
C LEU A 182 -17.04 2.53 4.28
N LEU A 183 -15.79 2.20 4.57
CA LEU A 183 -14.65 3.09 4.36
C LEU A 183 -13.92 2.65 3.09
N GLN A 184 -13.75 3.56 2.13
CA GLN A 184 -13.02 3.34 0.88
C GLN A 184 -11.68 4.05 0.93
N TRP A 185 -10.60 3.30 0.77
CA TRP A 185 -9.29 3.85 0.43
C TRP A 185 -9.12 3.82 -1.09
N GLU A 186 -8.75 4.95 -1.68
CA GLU A 186 -8.47 5.12 -3.09
C GLU A 186 -7.04 5.62 -3.29
N TYR A 187 -6.26 4.91 -4.09
CA TYR A 187 -4.93 5.33 -4.51
C TYR A 187 -4.93 5.67 -6.00
N THR A 188 -4.65 6.92 -6.33
CA THR A 188 -4.37 7.35 -7.71
C THR A 188 -2.87 7.35 -7.92
N ALA A 189 -2.36 6.35 -8.64
CA ALA A 189 -0.96 6.25 -9.00
C ALA A 189 -0.65 7.18 -10.19
N MET A 190 0.41 7.99 -10.05
CA MET A 190 0.76 9.05 -11.01
C MET A 190 2.04 8.76 -11.78
N GLN A 191 2.23 7.51 -12.23
CA GLN A 191 3.34 7.11 -13.10
C GLN A 191 3.11 7.42 -14.58
N SER A 192 1.84 7.46 -15.02
CA SER A 192 1.46 7.68 -16.43
C SER A 192 1.02 9.12 -16.72
N CYS A 193 0.38 9.76 -15.75
CA CYS A 193 -0.08 11.14 -15.82
C CYS A 193 -0.17 11.71 -14.40
N VAL A 194 -0.20 13.04 -14.28
CA VAL A 194 -0.40 13.74 -13.01
C VAL A 194 -1.77 14.42 -12.99
N VAL A 195 -2.42 14.42 -11.83
CA VAL A 195 -3.68 15.16 -11.65
C VAL A 195 -3.32 16.61 -11.32
N GLN A 196 -4.02 17.57 -11.94
CA GLN A 196 -3.81 18.98 -11.65
C GLN A 196 -4.21 19.31 -10.20
N CYS A 197 -3.39 20.10 -9.52
CA CYS A 197 -3.58 20.48 -8.13
C CYS A 197 -2.87 21.81 -7.84
N PRO A 198 -3.25 22.54 -6.78
CA PRO A 198 -2.49 23.70 -6.31
C PRO A 198 -1.08 23.28 -5.83
N GLN A 199 -0.07 24.08 -6.17
CA GLN A 199 1.33 23.84 -5.74
C GLN A 199 1.46 23.68 -4.22
N SER A 200 0.68 24.44 -3.45
CA SER A 200 0.65 24.38 -1.98
C SER A 200 0.14 23.05 -1.42
N GLU A 201 -0.62 22.28 -2.21
CA GLU A 201 -1.19 21.01 -1.76
C GLU A 201 -0.33 19.82 -2.18
N CYS A 202 0.14 19.82 -3.43
CA CYS A 202 0.74 18.64 -4.05
C CYS A 202 2.21 18.82 -4.46
N GLY A 203 2.81 19.98 -4.16
CA GLY A 203 4.23 20.22 -4.39
C GLY A 203 4.65 19.93 -5.84
N PRO A 204 5.69 19.10 -6.09
CA PRO A 204 6.20 18.85 -7.44
C PRO A 204 5.17 18.35 -8.47
N TYR A 205 4.07 17.71 -8.03
CA TYR A 205 3.03 17.23 -8.94
C TYR A 205 2.34 18.36 -9.71
N ALA A 206 2.18 19.54 -9.10
CA ALA A 206 1.61 20.72 -9.77
C ALA A 206 2.49 21.21 -10.94
N ASN A 207 3.80 20.93 -10.89
CA ASN A 207 4.76 21.19 -11.96
C ASN A 207 5.01 19.96 -12.84
N ARG A 208 4.01 19.07 -12.96
CA ARG A 208 4.05 17.90 -13.85
C ARG A 208 5.25 16.98 -13.60
N SER A 209 5.64 16.87 -12.34
CA SER A 209 6.80 16.10 -11.89
C SER A 209 6.39 15.11 -10.79
N ASN A 210 6.83 13.86 -10.91
CA ASN A 210 6.61 12.83 -9.91
C ASN A 210 7.91 12.60 -9.11
N PRO A 211 7.97 13.06 -7.83
CA PRO A 211 9.18 12.96 -7.02
C PRO A 211 9.55 11.53 -6.64
N ILE A 212 8.61 10.57 -6.71
CA ILE A 212 8.85 9.17 -6.35
C ILE A 212 9.51 8.41 -7.49
N THR A 213 9.04 8.61 -8.73
CA THR A 213 9.58 7.93 -9.92
C THR A 213 10.69 8.73 -10.61
N GLY A 214 10.87 9.99 -10.25
CA GLY A 214 11.77 10.93 -10.93
C GLY A 214 11.26 11.41 -12.29
N SER A 215 10.03 11.08 -12.67
CA SER A 215 9.45 11.47 -13.95
C SER A 215 9.16 12.98 -14.00
N VAL A 216 9.52 13.64 -15.10
CA VAL A 216 9.29 15.07 -15.34
C VAL A 216 8.53 15.29 -16.65
N ASN A 217 7.95 16.48 -16.85
CA ASN A 217 7.16 16.83 -18.05
C ASN A 217 5.97 15.89 -18.31
N MET A 218 5.41 15.28 -17.26
CA MET A 218 4.35 14.27 -17.37
C MET A 218 3.05 14.85 -17.90
N ASN A 219 2.25 14.12 -18.67
CA ASN A 219 0.95 14.60 -19.13
C ASN A 219 -0.04 14.80 -17.97
N LEU A 220 -0.96 15.74 -18.12
CA LEU A 220 -2.09 15.85 -17.21
C LEU A 220 -3.05 14.67 -17.45
N CYS A 221 -3.61 14.13 -16.37
CA CYS A 221 -4.62 13.08 -16.50
C CYS A 221 -5.90 13.64 -17.14
N PRO A 222 -6.59 12.87 -17.98
CA PRO A 222 -7.92 13.21 -18.48
C PRO A 222 -8.93 13.34 -17.31
N PRO A 223 -10.07 14.03 -17.52
CA PRO A 223 -11.09 14.18 -16.48
C PRO A 223 -11.61 12.85 -15.92
N THR A 224 -11.71 11.83 -16.79
CA THR A 224 -12.00 10.46 -16.35
C THR A 224 -10.69 9.73 -16.11
N LEU A 225 -10.32 9.59 -14.83
CA LEU A 225 -9.07 8.94 -14.44
C LEU A 225 -8.99 7.48 -14.88
N THR A 226 -10.13 6.78 -14.97
CA THR A 226 -10.18 5.33 -15.12
C THR A 226 -10.40 4.86 -16.56
N GLY A 227 -9.84 5.59 -17.54
CA GLY A 227 -9.98 5.31 -18.96
C GLY A 227 -8.66 5.40 -19.73
N PRO A 228 -8.69 5.32 -21.08
CA PRO A 228 -7.50 5.49 -21.91
C PRO A 228 -6.76 6.79 -21.61
N GLY A 229 -5.44 6.70 -21.40
CA GLY A 229 -4.60 7.84 -21.01
C GLY A 229 -4.78 8.32 -19.56
N GLY A 230 -5.62 7.64 -18.78
CA GLY A 230 -5.89 7.89 -17.38
C GLY A 230 -4.81 7.38 -16.42
N ALA A 231 -5.03 7.66 -15.14
CA ALA A 231 -4.21 7.15 -14.05
C ALA A 231 -4.67 5.75 -13.63
N GLU A 232 -3.78 5.00 -13.03
CA GLU A 232 -4.15 3.75 -12.38
C GLU A 232 -4.77 4.04 -11.00
N VAL A 233 -5.95 3.50 -10.73
CA VAL A 233 -6.75 3.86 -9.54
C VAL A 233 -7.14 2.64 -8.72
N PHE A 234 -6.40 2.37 -7.64
CA PHE A 234 -6.66 1.26 -6.74
C PHE A 234 -7.72 1.63 -5.72
N ARG A 235 -8.61 0.70 -5.39
CA ARG A 235 -9.65 0.89 -4.38
C ARG A 235 -9.70 -0.29 -3.44
N ASN A 236 -9.95 -0.06 -2.16
CA ASN A 236 -10.29 -1.08 -1.20
C ASN A 236 -11.39 -0.58 -0.25
N CYS A 237 -12.26 -1.48 0.18
CA CYS A 237 -13.25 -1.17 1.20
C CYS A 237 -12.99 -1.93 2.50
N ALA A 238 -13.31 -1.32 3.63
CA ALA A 238 -13.46 -1.98 4.92
C ALA A 238 -14.80 -1.63 5.55
N ASP A 239 -15.41 -2.62 6.19
CA ASP A 239 -16.64 -2.45 6.95
C ASP A 239 -16.34 -1.90 8.34
N ILE A 240 -16.99 -0.81 8.71
CA ILE A 240 -16.88 -0.18 10.03
C ILE A 240 -18.28 0.09 10.59
N ARG A 241 -18.38 0.36 11.88
CA ARG A 241 -19.62 0.83 12.51
C ARG A 241 -19.39 2.20 13.12
N ILE A 242 -20.35 3.10 12.98
CA ILE A 242 -20.30 4.42 13.62
C ILE A 242 -21.52 4.56 14.54
N SER A 243 -21.27 4.80 15.82
CA SER A 243 -22.30 4.99 16.83
C SER A 243 -22.70 6.46 16.98
N SER A 244 -23.97 6.71 17.32
CA SER A 244 -24.58 8.03 17.50
C SER A 244 -24.17 8.75 18.79
N GLY A 245 -23.26 8.18 19.59
CA GLY A 245 -22.74 8.80 20.81
C GLY A 245 -23.51 8.42 22.07
N GLY A 246 -22.90 7.50 22.82
CA GLY A 246 -23.04 7.29 24.26
C GLY A 246 -21.66 6.85 24.74
N SER A 247 -21.18 7.42 25.84
CA SER A 247 -19.81 7.32 26.37
C SER A 247 -19.23 5.89 26.43
N ASN A 248 -18.34 5.54 25.51
CA ASN A 248 -16.93 5.12 25.70
C ASN A 248 -16.45 4.44 24.41
N PRO A 249 -15.29 4.81 23.83
CA PRO A 249 -14.74 4.09 22.69
C PRO A 249 -14.24 2.71 23.11
N THR A 250 -14.67 1.66 22.42
CA THR A 250 -13.84 0.45 22.31
C THR A 250 -12.71 0.84 21.35
N PRO A 251 -11.42 0.75 21.75
CA PRO A 251 -10.32 0.88 20.79
C PRO A 251 -10.62 -0.05 19.61
N ALA A 252 -10.33 0.38 18.37
CA ALA A 252 -10.22 -0.58 17.29
C ALA A 252 -9.36 -1.73 17.81
N PRO A 253 -9.78 -3.01 17.68
CA PRO A 253 -8.93 -4.10 18.10
C PRO A 253 -7.59 -3.85 17.42
N ALA A 254 -6.53 -3.66 18.21
CA ALA A 254 -5.18 -3.65 17.69
C ALA A 254 -5.13 -4.87 16.78
N ALA A 255 -4.90 -4.64 15.48
CA ALA A 255 -4.97 -5.69 14.49
C ALA A 255 -4.23 -6.88 15.10
N THR A 256 -4.97 -7.95 15.43
CA THR A 256 -4.35 -9.16 15.95
C THR A 256 -3.47 -9.60 14.79
N MET A 257 -2.19 -9.25 14.85
CA MET A 257 -1.20 -9.73 13.91
C MET A 257 -1.22 -11.24 14.12
N THR A 258 -1.99 -11.91 13.28
CA THR A 258 -1.85 -13.34 13.09
C THR A 258 -0.40 -13.53 12.72
N ARG A 259 0.33 -14.24 13.60
CA ARG A 259 1.75 -14.56 13.47
C ARG A 259 2.08 -14.80 12.00
N GLN A 260 2.89 -13.90 11.42
CA GLN A 260 3.55 -14.16 10.16
C GLN A 260 4.49 -15.36 10.39
N PRO A 261 4.36 -16.48 9.64
CA PRO A 261 5.31 -17.59 9.77
C PRO A 261 6.70 -17.09 9.38
N THR A 262 7.76 -17.49 10.06
CA THR A 262 9.13 -17.15 9.64
C THR A 262 9.53 -18.00 8.43
N VAL A 263 10.18 -17.38 7.44
CA VAL A 263 10.75 -18.05 6.26
C VAL A 263 11.83 -19.05 6.74
N PRO A 264 11.89 -20.29 6.20
CA PRO A 264 12.97 -21.22 6.53
C PRO A 264 14.34 -20.67 6.14
N THR A 265 15.32 -20.79 7.03
CA THR A 265 16.68 -20.24 6.89
C THR A 265 17.58 -20.97 5.89
N ASN A 266 17.07 -21.95 5.13
CA ASN A 266 17.91 -22.91 4.41
C ASN A 266 17.58 -22.98 2.90
N CYS A 267 17.32 -21.84 2.24
CA CYS A 267 17.19 -21.78 0.79
C CYS A 267 18.58 -21.57 0.15
N VAL A 268 19.10 -22.58 -0.55
CA VAL A 268 20.35 -22.44 -1.33
C VAL A 268 19.99 -22.01 -2.75
N ASN A 269 20.56 -20.90 -3.22
CA ASN A 269 20.37 -20.28 -4.56
C ASN A 269 19.05 -19.51 -4.84
N ALA A 270 18.35 -19.02 -3.81
CA ALA A 270 17.24 -18.08 -4.02
C ALA A 270 17.75 -16.62 -4.02
N SER A 271 17.39 -15.83 -5.04
CA SER A 271 17.48 -14.36 -4.93
C SER A 271 16.42 -13.89 -3.92
N PRO A 272 16.77 -13.14 -2.86
CA PRO A 272 15.84 -12.73 -1.80
C PRO A 272 14.60 -11.95 -2.31
N ASP A 273 14.72 -11.30 -3.46
CA ASP A 273 13.71 -10.37 -3.98
C ASP A 273 12.53 -11.07 -4.69
N GLU A 274 12.69 -12.32 -5.14
CA GLU A 274 11.59 -13.06 -5.81
C GLU A 274 10.75 -13.91 -4.82
N CYS A 275 11.36 -14.35 -3.71
CA CYS A 275 10.65 -15.15 -2.68
C CYS A 275 9.75 -14.31 -1.76
N SER A 276 10.05 -13.03 -1.59
CA SER A 276 9.35 -12.11 -0.69
C SER A 276 7.98 -11.66 -1.23
N ALA A 277 7.73 -11.81 -2.53
CA ALA A 277 6.44 -11.47 -3.16
C ALA A 277 5.27 -12.39 -2.78
N TRP A 278 5.52 -13.57 -2.21
CA TRP A 278 4.49 -14.60 -1.93
C TRP A 278 4.29 -14.94 -0.45
N GLY A 279 5.06 -14.32 0.43
CA GLY A 279 5.00 -14.55 1.88
C GLY A 279 5.43 -15.97 2.31
N PRO A 280 5.95 -16.12 3.55
CA PRO A 280 6.54 -17.36 4.07
C PRO A 280 5.64 -18.61 4.03
N SER A 281 4.32 -18.45 4.05
CA SER A 281 3.35 -19.56 4.07
C SER A 281 3.24 -20.35 2.75
N SER A 282 3.83 -19.87 1.65
CA SER A 282 3.84 -20.57 0.36
C SER A 282 4.96 -21.63 0.25
N CYS A 283 5.96 -21.59 1.14
CA CYS A 283 7.08 -22.54 1.15
C CYS A 283 6.88 -23.75 2.06
N ILE A 284 5.86 -23.75 2.92
CA ILE A 284 5.74 -24.72 4.03
C ILE A 284 4.79 -25.88 3.70
N TYR A 285 3.84 -25.71 2.77
CA TYR A 285 2.88 -26.76 2.47
C TYR A 285 2.62 -26.91 0.98
N SER A 286 2.97 -28.12 0.50
CA SER A 286 2.62 -28.75 -0.77
C SER A 286 3.68 -28.63 -1.88
N GLY A 287 4.39 -29.74 -2.11
CA GLY A 287 5.22 -29.98 -3.29
C GLY A 287 4.41 -30.11 -4.58
N VAL A 288 3.58 -29.12 -4.92
CA VAL A 288 2.69 -29.16 -6.10
C VAL A 288 2.64 -27.81 -6.81
N SER A 289 3.77 -27.39 -7.36
CA SER A 289 3.81 -27.07 -8.80
C SER A 289 5.25 -27.00 -9.30
N ALA A 290 5.51 -27.58 -10.47
CA ALA A 290 6.80 -27.50 -11.15
C ALA A 290 7.24 -26.05 -11.47
N LYS A 291 6.32 -25.07 -11.37
CA LYS A 291 6.63 -23.64 -11.55
C LYS A 291 7.30 -23.01 -10.31
N CYS A 292 6.86 -23.38 -9.10
CA CYS A 292 7.44 -22.82 -7.87
C CYS A 292 8.87 -23.34 -7.60
N ALA A 293 9.10 -24.64 -7.84
CA ALA A 293 10.44 -25.24 -7.72
C ALA A 293 11.47 -24.68 -8.72
N LYS A 294 11.02 -24.11 -9.84
CA LYS A 294 11.89 -23.51 -10.88
C LYS A 294 12.38 -22.11 -10.51
N MET A 295 11.71 -21.42 -9.59
CA MET A 295 12.00 -20.02 -9.21
C MET A 295 12.69 -19.90 -7.84
N CYS A 296 12.34 -20.74 -6.86
CA CYS A 296 12.82 -20.59 -5.49
C CYS A 296 13.93 -21.58 -5.07
N GLY A 297 14.33 -22.50 -5.95
CA GLY A 297 15.20 -23.63 -5.59
C GLY A 297 14.53 -24.67 -4.68
N THR A 298 15.20 -25.79 -4.43
CA THR A 298 14.71 -26.88 -3.57
C THR A 298 14.96 -26.59 -2.10
N CYS A 299 13.89 -26.45 -1.31
CA CYS A 299 13.97 -26.31 0.15
C CYS A 299 13.99 -27.70 0.81
N THR A 300 15.03 -28.02 1.61
CA THR A 300 15.11 -29.25 2.39
C THR A 300 15.32 -28.90 3.87
N GLY A 301 14.24 -28.90 4.65
CA GLY A 301 14.33 -28.63 6.08
C GLY A 301 12.98 -28.72 6.79
N THR A 302 12.97 -29.40 7.94
CA THR A 302 11.81 -29.53 8.82
C THR A 302 11.63 -28.24 9.63
N PRO A 303 10.41 -27.68 9.76
CA PRO A 303 10.19 -26.46 10.53
C PRO A 303 10.47 -26.70 12.03
N SER A 304 11.44 -25.97 12.58
CA SER A 304 11.81 -26.02 14.00
C SER A 304 11.04 -24.97 14.81
N SER A 305 10.49 -25.39 15.95
CA SER A 305 9.67 -24.57 16.85
C SER A 305 10.50 -23.88 17.95
N VAL A 306 11.42 -23.00 17.56
CA VAL A 306 12.14 -22.16 18.54
C VAL A 306 11.45 -20.79 18.64
N PRO A 307 11.14 -20.28 19.85
CA PRO A 307 10.59 -18.93 20.03
C PRO A 307 11.54 -17.85 19.51
N ALA A 308 11.01 -16.90 18.72
CA ALA A 308 11.74 -15.72 18.28
C ALA A 308 11.90 -14.69 19.44
N PRO A 309 12.99 -13.90 19.47
CA PRO A 309 13.17 -12.84 20.46
C PRO A 309 12.17 -11.68 20.24
N ALA A 310 11.77 -11.02 21.34
CA ALA A 310 10.73 -9.98 21.36
C ALA A 310 11.11 -8.67 20.62
N PRO A 311 10.14 -7.95 20.00
CA PRO A 311 10.39 -6.68 19.32
C PRO A 311 10.58 -5.49 20.27
N THR A 312 11.37 -4.51 19.82
CA THR A 312 12.03 -3.47 20.59
C THR A 312 11.37 -2.08 20.45
N ARG A 313 10.13 -1.87 20.91
CA ARG A 313 9.62 -0.52 21.28
C ARG A 313 8.37 -0.61 22.17
N PRO A 314 8.22 0.25 23.21
CA PRO A 314 7.04 0.26 24.05
C PRO A 314 5.84 0.87 23.30
N PRO A 315 4.61 0.48 23.67
CA PRO A 315 3.38 0.90 22.99
C PRO A 315 3.10 2.41 23.09
N PRO A 316 2.27 2.97 22.19
CA PRO A 316 1.98 4.42 22.11
C PRO A 316 1.32 5.08 23.33
N SER A 317 0.99 4.30 24.37
CA SER A 317 0.25 4.73 25.56
C SER A 317 1.13 5.03 26.78
N THR A 318 2.46 4.88 26.68
CA THR A 318 3.38 5.11 27.79
C THR A 318 3.56 6.62 28.08
N PRO A 319 3.34 7.09 29.32
CA PRO A 319 3.53 8.48 29.73
C PRO A 319 4.92 9.07 29.42
N VAL A 320 4.99 10.39 29.30
CA VAL A 320 6.26 11.14 29.22
C VAL A 320 6.66 11.57 30.62
N ALA A 321 7.90 11.24 31.03
CA ALA A 321 8.48 11.65 32.31
C ALA A 321 8.74 13.17 32.34
N ALA A 322 8.80 13.74 33.54
CA ALA A 322 9.33 15.10 33.71
C ALA A 322 10.81 15.16 33.28
N PRO A 323 11.34 16.33 32.86
CA PRO A 323 12.77 16.51 32.64
C PRO A 323 13.58 16.06 33.87
N GLY A 324 14.56 15.17 33.69
CA GLY A 324 15.32 14.60 34.81
C GLY A 324 14.57 13.54 35.64
N GLY A 325 13.33 13.21 35.27
CA GLY A 325 12.48 12.24 35.97
C GLY A 325 12.83 10.79 35.67
N SER A 326 12.15 9.88 36.35
CA SER A 326 12.34 8.44 36.16
C SER A 326 11.75 7.97 34.83
N CYS A 327 12.47 7.09 34.14
CA CYS A 327 12.12 6.53 32.84
C CYS A 327 12.45 5.04 32.78
N GLY A 328 12.04 4.39 31.70
CA GLY A 328 12.31 2.97 31.51
C GLY A 328 11.13 2.10 31.93
N PRO A 329 11.29 0.78 31.85
CA PRO A 329 10.21 -0.18 32.10
C PRO A 329 9.69 -0.15 33.54
N SER A 330 10.55 0.20 34.51
CA SER A 330 10.16 0.33 35.92
C SER A 330 9.27 1.54 36.19
N ALA A 331 9.52 2.66 35.51
CA ALA A 331 8.72 3.88 35.58
C ALA A 331 7.53 3.87 34.60
N ASN A 332 7.53 2.94 33.64
CA ASN A 332 6.61 2.91 32.51
C ASN A 332 6.50 4.26 31.79
N ALA A 333 7.61 5.01 31.69
CA ALA A 333 7.63 6.37 31.17
C ALA A 333 8.85 6.64 30.28
N HIS A 334 8.65 7.47 29.24
CA HIS A 334 9.71 7.88 28.31
C HIS A 334 10.24 9.26 28.63
N CYS A 335 11.52 9.48 28.35
CA CYS A 335 12.13 10.79 28.49
C CYS A 335 11.61 11.76 27.44
N PRO A 336 11.38 13.04 27.82
CA PRO A 336 11.05 14.07 26.86
C PRO A 336 12.26 14.30 25.95
N SER A 337 12.04 14.42 24.64
CA SER A 337 13.10 14.74 23.69
C SER A 337 13.73 16.10 24.06
N PRO A 338 15.07 16.26 24.09
CA PRO A 338 16.10 15.35 23.55
C PRO A 338 16.81 14.48 24.61
N GLN A 339 16.13 14.11 25.70
CA GLN A 339 16.74 13.35 26.80
C GLN A 339 16.81 11.84 26.51
N CYS A 340 17.92 11.25 26.93
CA CYS A 340 18.18 9.82 26.96
C CYS A 340 17.64 9.21 28.25
N CYS A 341 17.21 7.95 28.20
CA CYS A 341 16.90 7.20 29.41
C CYS A 341 18.12 6.37 29.79
N SER A 342 18.78 6.70 30.90
CA SER A 342 19.99 6.03 31.36
C SER A 342 19.75 4.56 31.70
N GLN A 343 20.81 3.77 31.80
CA GLN A 343 20.71 2.38 32.29
C GLN A 343 20.14 2.27 33.70
N TRP A 344 20.16 3.38 34.46
CA TRP A 344 19.63 3.49 35.82
C TRP A 344 18.19 4.00 35.89
N GLY A 345 17.54 4.23 34.73
CA GLY A 345 16.14 4.65 34.65
C GLY A 345 15.91 6.13 34.94
N TRP A 346 16.86 6.99 34.54
CA TRP A 346 16.74 8.44 34.71
C TRP A 346 16.91 9.18 33.38
N CYS A 347 16.14 10.25 33.21
CA CYS A 347 16.25 11.10 32.02
C CYS A 347 17.41 12.09 32.13
N GLY A 348 18.20 12.23 31.08
CA GLY A 348 19.25 13.23 31.02
C GLY A 348 19.92 13.30 29.65
N VAL A 349 20.85 14.25 29.48
CA VAL A 349 21.56 14.49 28.20
C VAL A 349 23.07 14.27 28.28
N THR A 350 23.61 13.92 29.46
CA THR A 350 25.04 13.68 29.64
C THR A 350 25.46 12.30 29.12
N SER A 351 26.76 12.06 28.98
CA SER A 351 27.32 10.76 28.61
C SER A 351 26.84 9.62 29.51
N ASP A 352 26.61 9.88 30.80
CA ASP A 352 26.14 8.87 31.75
C ASP A 352 24.69 8.45 31.50
N HIS A 353 23.92 9.28 30.78
CA HIS A 353 22.54 9.01 30.41
C HIS A 353 22.43 8.46 28.98
N CYS A 354 23.22 9.01 28.05
CA CYS A 354 23.16 8.68 26.63
C CYS A 354 24.15 7.60 26.19
N GLY A 355 25.15 7.29 27.01
CA GLY A 355 26.23 6.36 26.68
C GLY A 355 25.84 4.89 26.80
N SER A 356 26.81 4.06 27.21
CA SER A 356 26.59 2.61 27.32
C SER A 356 25.42 2.30 28.26
N GLY A 357 24.51 1.44 27.82
CA GLY A 357 23.31 1.07 28.57
C GLY A 357 22.12 2.02 28.44
N CYS A 358 22.19 3.05 27.59
CA CYS A 358 21.03 3.90 27.29
C CYS A 358 19.85 3.05 26.77
N GLN A 359 18.71 3.19 27.44
CA GLN A 359 17.49 2.44 27.14
C GLN A 359 16.81 3.05 25.92
N ARG A 360 17.23 2.63 24.71
CA ARG A 360 16.78 3.17 23.40
C ARG A 360 15.26 3.17 23.20
N LEU A 361 14.58 2.35 23.97
CA LEU A 361 13.14 2.24 23.96
C LEU A 361 12.46 3.37 24.70
N TRP A 362 13.13 4.02 25.65
CA TRP A 362 12.56 4.94 26.62
C TRP A 362 13.18 6.35 26.56
N GLY A 363 14.04 6.64 25.57
CA GLY A 363 14.65 7.95 25.33
C GLY A 363 15.42 8.03 24.01
N THR A 364 15.96 9.21 23.69
CA THR A 364 16.64 9.46 22.39
C THR A 364 18.10 9.01 22.39
N CYS A 365 18.34 7.70 22.44
CA CYS A 365 19.65 7.07 22.53
C CYS A 365 20.32 6.89 21.14
N SER A 366 20.85 7.97 20.57
CA SER A 366 21.45 7.98 19.23
C SER A 366 22.88 8.54 19.19
N ARG A 367 23.61 8.52 20.32
CA ARG A 367 24.92 9.17 20.48
C ARG A 367 25.92 8.24 21.15
#